data_AF-A0A803QXR4-F1
#
_entry.id   AF-A0A803QXR4-F1
#
_cell.length_a   1.000
_cell.length_b   1.000
_cell.length_c   1.000
_cell.angle_alpha   90.00
_cell.angle_beta   90.00
_cell.angle_gamma   90.00
#
_symmetry.space_group_name_H-M   'P 1'
#
loop_
_entity.id
_entity.type
_entity.pdbx_description
1 polymer ?
#
loop_
_entity_poly.entity_id
_entity_poly.type
_entity_poly.pdbx_seq_one_letter_code
_entity_poly.pdbx_strand_id
1 'polypeptide(L)'
;MSFEKTFGLSSVFIESTLMENGGVPDSVNPSTLIKEAIHVISCGYEEKTEWGREIGWIYGSITEDILTGFKMQCRGWRSIYCMPIRPAFKGSAPINLSDRLHQVLRWALGSVEIFFSRHCPLWYGFAGGRLRLLQRFAYINTIVYPFTSFPLVAYCLIPAICLLTGKFIIPTLSNLASLLFLCLFFSIISTSVLELRWSGVTIEELWRNEQFWVIGGVSAHLFAVFQGFLKMLAGLDTNFTVTTKSADDSEFGELYIIKWTTLLIPPTTLLIVNLVGVVAGFSDALNKGYEAWGPLFGKVFFAFWVILHLYPFLKGLMGRQNRTPTIVVLWSVLLASVFSLVWVKINPFVSKVDGSTIAQSCISIDC
;
A
#
# COMPACT_ATOMS: atom_id res chain seq x y z
N MET A 1 18.58 20.65 -29.42
CA MET A 1 17.29 21.24 -28.97
C MET A 1 17.50 22.75 -28.85
N SER A 2 16.55 23.59 -29.25
CA SER A 2 16.68 25.05 -29.09
C SER A 2 16.40 25.44 -27.64
N PHE A 3 17.20 26.34 -27.05
CA PHE A 3 17.01 26.83 -25.68
C PHE A 3 15.60 27.39 -25.45
N GLU A 4 15.04 28.11 -26.42
CA GLU A 4 13.69 28.69 -26.33
C GLU A 4 12.60 27.63 -26.19
N LYS A 5 12.72 26.51 -26.93
CA LYS A 5 11.76 25.40 -26.82
C LYS A 5 11.85 24.69 -25.47
N THR A 6 13.02 24.73 -24.85
CA THR A 6 13.32 24.00 -23.63
C THR A 6 13.00 24.82 -22.38
N PHE A 7 13.41 26.09 -22.33
CA PHE A 7 13.33 26.96 -21.15
C PHE A 7 12.23 28.04 -21.23
N GLY A 8 11.68 28.31 -22.41
CA GLY A 8 10.68 29.35 -22.64
C GLY A 8 11.22 30.52 -23.46
N LEU A 9 10.35 31.51 -23.72
CA LEU A 9 10.65 32.63 -24.62
C LEU A 9 11.47 33.77 -23.99
N SER A 10 11.66 33.76 -22.66
CA SER A 10 12.44 34.79 -21.97
C SER A 10 13.94 34.61 -22.22
N SER A 11 14.53 35.52 -23.01
CA SER A 11 15.97 35.56 -23.22
C SER A 11 16.74 35.86 -21.93
N VAL A 12 16.18 36.71 -21.07
CA VAL A 12 16.77 37.08 -19.78
C VAL A 12 16.85 35.87 -18.84
N PHE A 13 15.79 35.06 -18.78
CA PHE A 13 15.79 33.83 -17.99
C PHE A 13 16.79 32.82 -18.55
N ILE A 14 16.85 32.63 -19.88
CA ILE A 14 17.82 31.75 -20.52
C ILE A 14 19.25 32.17 -20.17
N GLU A 15 19.59 33.46 -20.36
CA GLU A 15 20.92 33.98 -20.02
C GLU A 15 21.27 33.76 -18.55
N SER A 16 20.32 34.00 -17.64
CA SER A 16 20.52 33.73 -16.21
C SER A 16 20.82 32.26 -15.92
N THR A 17 20.12 31.32 -16.57
CA THR A 17 20.34 29.88 -16.36
C THR A 17 21.65 29.35 -16.95
N LEU A 18 22.28 30.08 -17.88
CA LEU A 18 23.58 29.73 -18.45
C LEU A 18 24.77 30.11 -17.54
N MET A 19 24.52 30.89 -16.48
CA MET A 19 25.54 31.27 -15.50
C MET A 19 25.75 30.16 -14.46
N GLU A 20 26.80 29.34 -14.62
CA GLU A 20 27.07 28.20 -13.73
C GLU A 20 27.31 28.61 -12.26
N ASN A 21 27.98 29.74 -12.03
CA ASN A 21 28.22 30.29 -10.68
C ASN A 21 26.98 30.96 -10.07
N GLY A 22 25.88 31.06 -10.82
CA GLY A 22 24.68 31.79 -10.45
C GLY A 22 24.90 33.31 -10.36
N GLY A 23 23.91 33.99 -9.77
CA GLY A 23 23.88 35.45 -9.63
C GLY A 23 23.09 36.15 -10.72
N VAL A 24 23.21 37.48 -10.76
CA VAL A 24 22.59 38.36 -11.76
C VAL A 24 23.72 39.15 -12.42
N PRO A 25 23.71 39.37 -13.76
CA PRO A 25 24.72 40.19 -14.41
C PRO A 25 24.75 41.62 -13.83
N ASP A 26 25.95 42.19 -13.66
CA ASP A 26 26.16 43.49 -12.99
C ASP A 26 25.49 44.69 -13.72
N SER A 27 25.06 44.51 -14.97
CA SER A 27 24.54 45.57 -15.84
C SER A 27 23.01 45.65 -15.91
N VAL A 28 22.26 44.96 -15.05
CA VAL A 28 20.79 44.87 -15.18
C VAL A 28 20.04 45.80 -14.22
N ASN A 29 19.09 46.58 -14.76
CA ASN A 29 18.24 47.47 -13.98
C ASN A 29 17.21 46.68 -13.15
N PRO A 30 17.12 46.89 -11.81
CA PRO A 30 16.16 46.20 -10.94
C PRO A 30 14.69 46.33 -11.36
N SER A 31 14.28 47.48 -11.90
CA SER A 31 12.91 47.68 -12.39
C SER A 31 12.59 46.79 -13.59
N THR A 32 13.58 46.53 -14.45
CA THR A 32 13.44 45.64 -15.60
C THR A 32 13.35 44.18 -15.16
N LEU A 33 14.11 43.80 -14.13
CA LEU A 33 14.04 42.45 -13.54
C LEU A 33 12.67 42.14 -12.96
N ILE A 34 12.01 43.10 -12.29
CA ILE A 34 10.65 42.90 -11.77
C ILE A 34 9.66 42.66 -12.91
N LYS A 35 9.74 43.46 -13.97
CA LYS A 35 8.88 43.28 -15.15
C LYS A 35 9.10 41.92 -15.81
N GLU A 36 10.35 41.48 -15.89
CA GLU A 36 10.70 40.18 -16.44
C GLU A 36 10.22 39.03 -15.54
N ALA A 37 10.37 39.15 -14.23
CA ALA A 37 9.84 38.16 -13.29
C ALA A 37 8.31 38.00 -13.42
N ILE A 38 7.58 39.10 -13.60
CA ILE A 38 6.13 39.08 -13.86
C ILE A 38 5.81 38.34 -15.18
N HIS A 39 6.64 38.52 -16.21
CA HIS A 39 6.48 37.80 -17.47
C HIS A 39 6.72 36.29 -17.33
N VAL A 40 7.78 35.89 -16.63
CA VAL A 40 8.17 34.48 -16.46
C VAL A 40 7.15 33.68 -15.61
N ILE A 41 6.44 34.32 -14.69
CA ILE A 41 5.37 33.68 -13.91
C ILE A 41 3.98 33.75 -14.57
N SER A 42 3.89 34.19 -15.82
CA SER A 42 2.62 34.29 -16.53
C SER A 42 2.03 32.91 -16.86
N CYS A 43 0.71 32.82 -16.93
CA CYS A 43 0.00 31.56 -17.16
C CYS A 43 0.34 30.87 -18.48
N GLY A 44 0.76 31.62 -19.49
CA GLY A 44 1.14 31.10 -20.82
C GLY A 44 2.61 30.70 -20.94
N TYR A 45 3.43 30.93 -19.90
CA TYR A 45 4.88 30.78 -20.01
C TYR A 45 5.30 29.33 -20.32
N GLU A 46 4.58 28.35 -19.78
CA GLU A 46 4.88 26.94 -19.96
C GLU A 46 4.34 26.37 -21.28
N GLU A 47 3.56 27.14 -22.06
CA GLU A 47 2.91 26.65 -23.27
C GLU A 47 3.95 26.25 -24.33
N LYS A 48 3.86 25.00 -24.82
CA LYS A 48 4.77 24.40 -25.82
C LYS A 48 6.25 24.38 -25.39
N THR A 49 6.51 24.51 -24.09
CA THR A 49 7.86 24.31 -23.52
C THR A 49 8.05 22.89 -22.99
N GLU A 50 9.25 22.58 -22.51
CA GLU A 50 9.56 21.31 -21.84
C GLU A 50 9.36 21.35 -20.32
N TRP A 51 8.88 22.46 -19.76
CA TRP A 51 8.51 22.59 -18.34
C TRP A 51 7.43 21.58 -17.96
N GLY A 52 7.61 20.92 -16.82
CA GLY A 52 6.74 19.85 -16.32
C GLY A 52 6.84 18.52 -17.07
N ARG A 53 7.25 18.55 -18.34
CA ARG A 53 7.38 17.35 -19.19
C ARG A 53 8.73 16.68 -19.02
N GLU A 54 9.78 17.46 -19.17
CA GLU A 54 11.18 17.02 -19.09
C GLU A 54 12.03 17.88 -18.12
N ILE A 55 11.56 19.06 -17.73
CA ILE A 55 12.28 20.01 -16.86
C ILE A 55 11.39 20.41 -15.68
N GLY A 56 12.02 20.64 -14.52
CA GLY A 56 11.31 20.99 -13.28
C GLY A 56 10.64 19.79 -12.62
N TRP A 57 9.56 20.06 -11.88
CA TRP A 57 8.71 19.04 -11.26
C TRP A 57 7.89 18.32 -12.33
N ILE A 58 7.95 17.00 -12.35
CA ILE A 58 7.33 16.23 -13.44
C ILE A 58 5.82 16.11 -13.24
N TYR A 59 5.06 16.58 -14.23
CA TYR A 59 3.59 16.58 -14.20
C TYR A 59 3.00 15.19 -14.46
N GLY A 60 1.78 14.98 -13.95
CA GLY A 60 0.95 13.81 -14.29
C GLY A 60 0.90 12.69 -13.25
N SER A 61 1.46 12.88 -12.06
CA SER A 61 1.24 12.00 -10.91
C SER A 61 1.02 12.81 -9.64
N ILE A 62 0.21 12.28 -8.72
CA ILE A 62 0.02 12.82 -7.36
C ILE A 62 1.31 12.75 -6.52
N THR A 63 2.26 11.90 -6.93
CA THR A 63 3.54 11.69 -6.24
C THR A 63 4.67 12.16 -7.16
N GLU A 64 4.67 13.45 -7.51
CA GLU A 64 5.68 14.05 -8.40
C GLU A 64 7.09 14.07 -7.80
N ASP A 65 7.20 13.96 -6.47
CA ASP A 65 8.44 13.93 -5.71
C ASP A 65 9.35 12.76 -6.12
N ILE A 66 8.85 11.52 -6.04
CA ILE A 66 9.57 10.32 -6.43
C ILE A 66 9.81 10.27 -7.94
N LEU A 67 8.83 10.71 -8.74
CA LEU A 67 8.92 10.69 -10.20
C LEU A 67 10.04 11.61 -10.70
N THR A 68 10.13 12.81 -10.13
CA THR A 68 11.18 13.77 -10.47
C THR A 68 12.56 13.25 -10.07
N GLY A 69 12.69 12.71 -8.85
CA GLY A 69 13.92 12.07 -8.39
C GLY A 69 14.37 10.93 -9.30
N PHE A 70 13.44 10.04 -9.68
CA PHE A 70 13.71 8.93 -10.60
C PHE A 70 14.22 9.41 -11.96
N LYS A 71 13.57 10.43 -12.53
CA LYS A 71 13.95 11.00 -13.83
C LYS A 71 15.34 11.63 -13.79
N MET A 72 15.65 12.38 -12.74
CA MET A 72 16.99 12.96 -12.56
C MET A 72 18.06 11.88 -12.41
N GLN A 73 17.79 10.83 -11.63
CA GLN A 73 18.75 9.74 -11.44
C GLN A 73 18.94 8.90 -12.71
N CYS A 74 17.92 8.76 -13.56
CA CYS A 74 18.07 8.20 -14.91
C CYS A 74 19.05 9.00 -15.79
N ARG A 75 19.23 10.30 -15.53
CA ARG A 75 20.22 11.14 -16.24
C ARG A 75 21.65 10.99 -15.70
N GLY A 76 21.84 10.27 -14.59
CA GLY A 76 23.13 10.02 -13.95
C GLY A 76 23.39 10.84 -12.68
N TRP A 77 22.41 11.62 -12.21
CA TRP A 77 22.53 12.36 -10.95
C TRP A 77 22.59 11.41 -9.74
N ARG A 78 23.36 11.81 -8.72
CA ARG A 78 23.51 11.10 -7.45
C ARG A 78 22.99 11.95 -6.31
N SER A 79 22.08 11.41 -5.50
CA SER A 79 21.59 12.03 -4.26
C SER A 79 22.45 11.62 -3.07
N ILE A 80 22.44 12.45 -2.01
CA ILE A 80 23.11 12.20 -0.74
C ILE A 80 22.06 12.20 0.37
N TYR A 81 22.12 11.21 1.27
CA TYR A 81 21.29 11.13 2.47
C TYR A 81 22.16 11.42 3.70
N CYS A 82 21.79 12.44 4.49
CA CYS A 82 22.55 12.91 5.63
C CYS A 82 21.70 12.88 6.89
N MET A 83 22.22 12.27 7.96
CA MET A 83 21.55 12.13 9.26
C MET A 83 22.35 12.89 10.34
N PRO A 84 22.06 14.18 10.57
CA PRO A 84 22.68 14.92 11.67
C PRO A 84 22.19 14.40 13.03
N ILE A 85 23.00 14.60 14.08
CA ILE A 85 22.70 14.17 15.46
C ILE A 85 21.36 14.75 15.95
N ARG A 86 21.08 16.01 15.62
CA ARG A 86 19.80 16.65 15.89
C ARG A 86 18.97 16.64 14.61
N PRO A 87 17.68 16.26 14.66
CA PRO A 87 16.79 16.41 13.51
C PRO A 87 16.78 17.87 13.04
N ALA A 88 17.32 18.12 11.85
CA ALA A 88 17.39 19.46 11.27
C ALA A 88 16.03 19.94 10.76
N PHE A 89 15.13 19.00 10.43
CA PHE A 89 13.78 19.26 9.97
C PHE A 89 12.79 18.49 10.85
N LYS A 90 11.79 19.19 11.41
CA LYS A 90 10.68 18.62 12.18
C LYS A 90 9.37 19.15 11.61
N GLY A 91 8.36 18.29 11.54
CA GLY A 91 7.02 18.67 11.11
C GLY A 91 5.97 17.95 11.95
N SER A 92 4.77 18.53 12.00
CA SER A 92 3.62 17.90 12.67
C SER A 92 3.14 16.68 11.88
N ALA A 93 2.89 15.58 12.59
CA ALA A 93 2.38 14.33 12.02
C ALA A 93 0.86 14.20 12.26
N PRO A 94 0.12 13.50 11.38
CA PRO A 94 -1.28 13.16 11.64
C PRO A 94 -1.41 12.39 12.95
N ILE A 95 -2.37 12.79 13.79
CA ILE A 95 -2.56 12.24 15.14
C ILE A 95 -3.52 11.05 15.12
N ASN A 96 -4.51 11.05 14.21
CA ASN A 96 -5.51 9.98 14.09
C ASN A 96 -5.21 9.04 12.90
N LEU A 97 -5.70 7.80 13.03
CA LEU A 97 -5.49 6.72 12.06
C LEU A 97 -6.13 7.02 10.69
N SER A 98 -7.29 7.66 10.66
CA SER A 98 -8.03 7.91 9.42
C SER A 98 -7.30 8.89 8.52
N ASP A 99 -6.74 9.97 9.07
CA ASP A 99 -5.97 10.95 8.30
C ASP A 99 -4.64 10.34 7.83
N ARG A 100 -4.04 9.47 8.65
CA ARG A 100 -2.86 8.69 8.26
C ARG A 100 -3.16 7.71 7.11
N LEU A 101 -4.32 7.04 7.10
CA LEU A 101 -4.73 6.15 6.01
C LEU A 101 -5.00 6.92 4.70
N HIS A 102 -5.61 8.10 4.76
CA HIS A 102 -5.74 8.94 3.56
C HIS A 102 -4.38 9.39 3.03
N GLN A 103 -3.42 9.69 3.90
CA GLN A 103 -2.06 10.00 3.46
C GLN A 103 -1.43 8.81 2.73
N VAL A 104 -1.52 7.60 3.29
CA VAL A 104 -1.01 6.38 2.64
C VAL A 104 -1.75 6.07 1.34
N LEU A 105 -3.06 6.32 1.27
CA LEU A 105 -3.85 6.18 0.05
C LEU A 105 -3.30 7.06 -1.07
N ARG A 106 -2.95 8.32 -0.79
CA ARG A 106 -2.35 9.23 -1.78
C ARG A 106 -1.02 8.72 -2.31
N TRP A 107 -0.17 8.24 -1.42
CA TRP A 107 1.12 7.67 -1.79
C TRP A 107 0.95 6.43 -2.67
N ALA A 108 0.03 5.54 -2.31
CA ALA A 108 -0.27 4.34 -3.08
C ALA A 108 -0.88 4.69 -4.45
N LEU A 109 -1.78 5.67 -4.52
CA LEU A 109 -2.38 6.15 -5.77
C LEU A 109 -1.32 6.68 -6.73
N GLY A 110 -0.47 7.63 -6.29
CA GLY A 110 0.55 8.17 -7.18
C GLY A 110 1.59 7.11 -7.58
N SER A 111 1.89 6.15 -6.71
CA SER A 111 2.72 4.98 -7.07
C SER A 111 2.09 4.14 -8.19
N VAL A 112 0.79 3.86 -8.11
CA VAL A 112 0.03 3.13 -9.14
C VAL A 112 -0.09 3.95 -10.43
N GLU A 113 -0.27 5.26 -10.36
CA GLU A 113 -0.24 6.15 -11.52
C GLU A 113 1.11 6.12 -12.22
N ILE A 114 2.21 6.21 -11.48
CA ILE A 114 3.56 6.12 -12.05
C ILE A 114 3.76 4.77 -12.74
N PHE A 115 3.30 3.68 -12.12
CA PHE A 115 3.37 2.34 -12.72
C PHE A 115 2.66 2.25 -14.07
N PHE A 116 1.45 2.82 -14.19
CA PHE A 116 0.70 2.83 -15.45
C PHE A 116 1.11 3.95 -16.42
N SER A 117 1.99 4.87 -16.01
CA SER A 117 2.49 5.95 -16.86
C SER A 117 3.63 5.51 -17.79
N ARG A 118 4.05 6.41 -18.70
CA ARG A 118 5.26 6.21 -19.54
C ARG A 118 6.55 6.09 -18.72
N HIS A 119 6.55 6.54 -17.47
CA HIS A 119 7.74 6.66 -16.62
C HIS A 119 7.94 5.46 -15.68
N CYS A 120 7.31 4.32 -15.97
CA CYS A 120 7.45 3.13 -15.12
C CYS A 120 8.90 2.60 -15.13
N PRO A 121 9.53 2.34 -13.97
CA PRO A 121 10.90 1.85 -13.87
C PRO A 121 11.19 0.51 -14.57
N LEU A 122 10.14 -0.26 -14.90
CA LEU A 122 10.25 -1.54 -15.60
C LEU A 122 10.66 -1.39 -17.07
N TRP A 123 10.28 -0.29 -17.73
CA TRP A 123 10.57 -0.07 -19.16
C TRP A 123 11.15 1.32 -19.47
N TYR A 124 11.06 2.28 -18.55
CA TYR A 124 11.62 3.62 -18.74
C TYR A 124 13.10 3.71 -18.35
N GLY A 125 13.84 4.61 -19.02
CA GLY A 125 15.19 4.99 -18.60
C GLY A 125 16.26 3.90 -18.80
N PHE A 126 16.04 2.98 -19.74
CA PHE A 126 17.07 2.00 -20.15
C PHE A 126 18.09 2.59 -21.15
N ALA A 127 17.67 3.61 -21.91
CA ALA A 127 18.54 4.30 -22.84
C ALA A 127 19.69 5.00 -22.08
N GLY A 128 20.93 4.66 -22.41
CA GLY A 128 22.14 5.28 -21.87
C GLY A 128 22.72 4.64 -20.60
N GLY A 129 22.06 3.65 -19.98
CA GLY A 129 22.64 2.81 -18.93
C GLY A 129 23.13 3.51 -17.65
N ARG A 130 22.71 4.75 -17.39
CA ARG A 130 23.24 5.57 -16.27
C ARG A 130 22.63 5.26 -14.90
N LEU A 131 21.52 4.51 -14.87
CA LEU A 131 20.89 4.07 -13.64
C LEU A 131 21.41 2.69 -13.23
N ARG A 132 21.95 2.59 -12.00
CA ARG A 132 22.47 1.33 -11.46
C ARG A 132 21.35 0.29 -11.31
N LEU A 133 21.66 -0.98 -11.58
CA LEU A 133 20.68 -2.07 -11.54
C LEU A 133 19.98 -2.20 -10.18
N LEU A 134 20.73 -2.21 -9.07
CA LEU A 134 20.16 -2.31 -7.73
C LEU A 134 19.29 -1.10 -7.37
N GLN A 135 19.65 0.08 -7.86
CA GLN A 135 18.85 1.29 -7.69
C GLN A 135 17.55 1.23 -8.50
N ARG A 136 17.59 0.64 -9.71
CA ARG A 136 16.37 0.33 -10.46
C ARG A 136 15.47 -0.64 -9.69
N PHE A 137 16.03 -1.70 -9.09
CA PHE A 137 15.25 -2.61 -8.26
C PHE A 137 14.60 -1.90 -7.07
N ALA A 138 15.30 -0.96 -6.41
CA ALA A 138 14.72 -0.15 -5.34
C ALA A 138 13.54 0.72 -5.85
N TYR A 139 13.67 1.32 -7.04
CA TYR A 139 12.56 2.04 -7.67
C TYR A 139 11.39 1.14 -8.02
N ILE A 140 11.64 -0.04 -8.62
CA ILE A 140 10.58 -1.01 -8.92
C ILE A 140 9.84 -1.36 -7.64
N ASN A 141 10.56 -1.73 -6.57
CA ASN A 141 9.96 -2.04 -5.27
C ASN A 141 9.08 -0.89 -4.74
N THR A 142 9.59 0.34 -4.82
CA THR A 142 8.86 1.55 -4.36
C THR A 142 7.68 1.93 -5.24
N ILE A 143 7.62 1.45 -6.49
CA ILE A 143 6.49 1.73 -7.39
C ILE A 143 5.42 0.62 -7.33
N VAL A 144 5.84 -0.65 -7.17
CA VAL A 144 4.91 -1.80 -7.21
C VAL A 144 4.42 -2.24 -5.83
N TYR A 145 4.91 -1.65 -4.73
CA TYR A 145 4.52 -2.05 -3.37
C TYR A 145 3.00 -2.09 -3.14
N PRO A 146 2.14 -1.20 -3.70
CA PRO A 146 0.71 -1.26 -3.44
C PRO A 146 0.06 -2.54 -3.98
N PHE A 147 0.61 -3.14 -5.04
CA PHE A 147 0.05 -4.37 -5.64
C PHE A 147 0.20 -5.60 -4.74
N THR A 148 1.09 -5.56 -3.75
CA THR A 148 1.19 -6.60 -2.71
C THR A 148 -0.08 -6.72 -1.86
N SER A 149 -0.97 -5.71 -1.89
CA SER A 149 -2.26 -5.72 -1.20
C SER A 149 -3.17 -6.87 -1.62
N PHE A 150 -3.22 -7.24 -2.90
CA PHE A 150 -4.07 -8.33 -3.38
C PHE A 150 -3.72 -9.68 -2.76
N PRO A 151 -2.47 -10.18 -2.89
CA PRO A 151 -2.10 -11.43 -2.26
C PRO A 151 -2.17 -11.34 -0.74
N LEU A 152 -1.91 -10.18 -0.14
CA LEU A 152 -2.00 -9.99 1.31
C LEU A 152 -3.44 -10.12 1.83
N VAL A 153 -4.43 -9.53 1.16
CA VAL A 153 -5.86 -9.65 1.54
C VAL A 153 -6.31 -11.10 1.42
N ALA A 154 -5.95 -11.78 0.33
CA ALA A 154 -6.25 -13.20 0.17
C ALA A 154 -5.58 -14.04 1.28
N TYR A 155 -4.31 -13.76 1.57
CA TYR A 155 -3.56 -14.42 2.64
C TYR A 155 -4.20 -14.24 4.02
N CYS A 156 -4.67 -13.03 4.35
CA CYS A 156 -5.34 -12.75 5.63
C CYS A 156 -6.73 -13.39 5.76
N LEU A 157 -7.36 -13.75 4.64
CA LEU A 157 -8.68 -14.39 4.61
C LEU A 157 -8.60 -15.92 4.71
N ILE A 158 -7.51 -16.51 4.21
CA ILE A 158 -7.29 -17.96 4.18
C ILE A 158 -7.51 -18.64 5.55
N PRO A 159 -6.97 -18.16 6.69
CA PRO A 159 -7.14 -18.83 7.98
C PRO A 159 -8.60 -18.94 8.40
N ALA A 160 -9.37 -17.86 8.23
CA ALA A 160 -10.79 -17.85 8.53
C ALA A 160 -11.58 -18.83 7.67
N ILE A 161 -11.30 -18.89 6.36
CA ILE A 161 -11.91 -19.87 5.46
C ILE A 161 -11.58 -21.30 5.91
N CYS A 162 -10.33 -21.57 6.30
CA CYS A 162 -9.90 -22.90 6.76
C CYS A 162 -10.59 -23.35 8.06
N LEU A 163 -10.88 -22.37 8.93
CA LEU A 163 -11.61 -22.60 10.18
C LEU A 163 -13.10 -22.84 9.92
N LEU A 164 -13.74 -22.02 9.08
CA LEU A 164 -15.18 -22.10 8.81
C LEU A 164 -15.56 -23.31 7.96
N THR A 165 -14.73 -23.69 6.99
CA THR A 165 -15.03 -24.81 6.07
C THR A 165 -14.51 -26.15 6.57
N GLY A 166 -13.69 -26.16 7.63
CA GLY A 166 -13.00 -27.35 8.11
C GLY A 166 -11.86 -27.84 7.20
N LYS A 167 -11.75 -27.36 5.95
CA LYS A 167 -10.68 -27.74 5.02
C LYS A 167 -9.38 -27.04 5.39
N PHE A 168 -8.28 -27.79 5.50
CA PHE A 168 -6.95 -27.21 5.72
C PHE A 168 -6.18 -27.23 4.41
N ILE A 169 -5.59 -26.09 4.02
CA ILE A 169 -4.88 -25.95 2.75
C ILE A 169 -3.55 -26.74 2.75
N ILE A 170 -2.91 -26.85 3.92
CA ILE A 170 -1.65 -27.56 4.07
C ILE A 170 -1.97 -29.00 4.54
N PRO A 171 -1.51 -30.06 3.87
CA PRO A 171 -1.65 -31.42 4.40
C PRO A 171 -0.84 -31.58 5.69
N THR A 172 -1.06 -32.66 6.45
CA THR A 172 -0.20 -32.98 7.60
C THR A 172 1.27 -32.96 7.18
N LEU A 173 2.07 -32.11 7.83
CA LEU A 173 3.47 -31.89 7.47
C LEU A 173 4.28 -33.16 7.71
N SER A 174 5.01 -33.62 6.69
CA SER A 174 6.04 -34.64 6.88
C SER A 174 7.19 -34.09 7.74
N ASN A 175 8.05 -34.97 8.26
CA ASN A 175 9.23 -34.54 9.03
C ASN A 175 10.10 -33.51 8.28
N LEU A 176 10.28 -33.72 6.97
CA LEU A 176 11.00 -32.78 6.12
C LEU A 176 10.28 -31.43 6.00
N ALA A 177 8.97 -31.44 5.78
CA ALA A 177 8.18 -30.21 5.65
C ALA A 177 8.16 -29.39 6.96
N SER A 178 8.04 -30.08 8.10
CA SER A 178 8.16 -29.47 9.43
C SER A 178 9.55 -28.85 9.66
N LEU A 179 10.62 -29.52 9.25
CA LEU A 179 11.98 -28.98 9.34
C LEU A 179 12.15 -27.73 8.47
N LEU A 180 11.67 -27.76 7.22
CA LEU A 180 11.72 -26.60 6.33
C LEU A 180 10.95 -25.41 6.90
N PHE A 181 9.77 -25.66 7.46
CA PHE A 181 8.97 -24.64 8.13
C PHE A 181 9.73 -24.04 9.32
N LEU A 182 10.30 -24.88 10.20
CA LEU A 182 11.09 -24.43 11.34
C LEU A 182 12.32 -23.60 10.91
N CYS A 183 13.06 -24.07 9.90
CA CYS A 183 14.22 -23.35 9.35
C CYS A 183 13.83 -21.99 8.79
N LEU A 184 12.68 -21.89 8.11
CA LEU A 184 12.16 -20.61 7.61
C LEU A 184 11.86 -19.65 8.78
N PHE A 185 11.12 -20.10 9.80
CA PHE A 185 10.80 -19.26 10.97
C PHE A 185 12.05 -18.81 11.73
N PHE A 186 13.03 -19.70 11.90
CA PHE A 186 14.28 -19.34 12.54
C PHE A 186 15.09 -18.36 11.69
N SER A 187 15.11 -18.53 10.37
CA SER A 187 15.79 -17.63 9.44
C SER A 187 15.19 -16.22 9.48
N ILE A 188 13.86 -16.07 9.40
CA ILE A 188 13.22 -14.74 9.41
C ILE A 188 13.48 -14.00 10.73
N ILE A 189 13.41 -14.71 11.86
CA ILE A 189 13.66 -14.12 13.19
C ILE A 189 15.12 -13.71 13.32
N SER A 190 16.05 -14.59 12.94
CA SER A 190 17.49 -14.31 13.01
C SER A 190 17.90 -13.14 12.12
N THR A 191 17.37 -13.06 10.90
CA THR A 191 17.59 -11.94 9.99
C THR A 191 17.07 -10.63 10.59
N SER A 192 15.85 -10.64 11.14
CA SER A 192 15.26 -9.45 11.77
C SER A 192 16.09 -8.97 12.97
N VAL A 193 16.52 -9.89 13.84
CA VAL A 193 17.38 -9.56 15.00
C VAL A 193 18.72 -8.98 14.54
N LEU A 194 19.33 -9.55 13.50
CA LEU A 194 20.58 -9.05 12.95
C LEU A 194 20.39 -7.63 12.37
N GLU A 195 19.27 -7.39 11.68
CA GLU A 195 18.94 -6.09 11.10
C GLU A 195 18.73 -4.99 12.15
N LEU A 196 17.98 -5.30 13.21
CA LEU A 196 17.76 -4.38 14.34
C LEU A 196 19.06 -4.04 15.05
N ARG A 197 19.99 -5.00 15.16
CA ARG A 197 21.27 -4.79 15.86
C ARG A 197 22.12 -3.70 15.21
N TRP A 198 22.22 -3.65 13.89
CA TRP A 198 23.06 -2.65 13.22
C TRP A 198 22.32 -1.33 12.94
N SER A 199 20.99 -1.36 12.82
CA SER A 199 20.19 -0.16 12.59
C SER A 199 19.89 0.64 13.87
N GLY A 200 19.97 0.00 15.05
CA GLY A 200 19.63 0.64 16.33
C GLY A 200 18.12 0.85 16.54
N VAL A 201 17.29 0.27 15.68
CA VAL A 201 15.82 0.31 15.77
C VAL A 201 15.35 -0.67 16.84
N THR A 202 14.30 -0.29 17.60
CA THR A 202 13.74 -1.16 18.63
C THR A 202 12.80 -2.22 18.04
N ILE A 203 12.69 -3.38 18.69
CA ILE A 203 11.78 -4.46 18.26
C ILE A 203 10.31 -4.01 18.22
N GLU A 204 9.93 -3.10 19.13
CA GLU A 204 8.57 -2.56 19.16
C GLU A 204 8.28 -1.64 17.97
N GLU A 205 9.27 -0.87 17.49
CA GLU A 205 9.13 -0.04 16.30
C GLU A 205 9.00 -0.91 15.04
N LEU A 206 9.78 -1.99 14.93
CA LEU A 206 9.65 -2.96 13.84
C LEU A 206 8.24 -3.57 13.83
N TRP A 207 7.79 -4.10 14.97
CA TRP A 207 6.46 -4.71 15.07
C TRP A 207 5.34 -3.70 14.74
N ARG A 208 5.43 -2.47 15.25
CA ARG A 208 4.47 -1.40 14.92
C ARG A 208 4.47 -1.07 13.43
N ASN A 209 5.63 -1.09 12.77
CA ASN A 209 5.74 -0.87 11.34
C ASN A 209 5.09 -2.01 10.54
N GLU A 210 5.33 -3.27 10.92
CA GLU A 210 4.69 -4.44 10.29
C GLU A 210 3.17 -4.41 10.43
N GLN A 211 2.65 -4.08 11.61
CA GLN A 211 1.21 -3.89 11.83
C GLN A 211 0.66 -2.80 10.91
N PHE A 212 1.36 -1.66 10.80
CA PHE A 212 0.94 -0.56 9.94
C PHE A 212 1.00 -0.93 8.45
N TRP A 213 2.02 -1.70 8.03
CA TRP A 213 2.11 -2.22 6.67
C TRP A 213 0.94 -3.16 6.34
N VAL A 214 0.60 -4.10 7.23
CA VAL A 214 -0.56 -4.99 7.03
C VAL A 214 -1.85 -4.17 6.92
N ILE A 215 -2.07 -3.24 7.86
CA ILE A 215 -3.27 -2.39 7.87
C ILE A 215 -3.35 -1.56 6.59
N GLY A 216 -2.26 -0.89 6.18
CA GLY A 216 -2.20 -0.12 4.94
C GLY A 216 -2.43 -0.98 3.70
N GLY A 217 -1.87 -2.19 3.69
CA GLY A 217 -2.02 -3.19 2.65
C GLY A 217 -3.47 -3.64 2.45
N VAL A 218 -4.14 -4.04 3.53
CA VAL A 218 -5.54 -4.50 3.45
C VAL A 218 -6.55 -3.36 3.27
N SER A 219 -6.15 -2.09 3.42
CA SER A 219 -7.02 -0.92 3.26
C SER A 219 -6.59 -0.01 2.11
N ALA A 220 -5.78 1.00 2.41
CA ALA A 220 -5.40 2.09 1.51
C ALA A 220 -4.77 1.58 0.20
N HIS A 221 -3.85 0.61 0.27
CA HIS A 221 -3.20 0.07 -0.92
C HIS A 221 -4.21 -0.66 -1.81
N LEU A 222 -5.08 -1.48 -1.23
CA LEU A 222 -6.13 -2.19 -1.96
C LEU A 222 -7.04 -1.21 -2.71
N PHE A 223 -7.53 -0.17 -2.03
CA PHE A 223 -8.37 0.87 -2.65
C PHE A 223 -7.62 1.65 -3.74
N ALA A 224 -6.38 2.06 -3.49
CA ALA A 224 -5.57 2.78 -4.47
C ALA A 224 -5.38 1.96 -5.76
N VAL A 225 -5.11 0.66 -5.62
CA VAL A 225 -4.92 -0.22 -6.76
C VAL A 225 -6.21 -0.38 -7.56
N PHE A 226 -7.35 -0.62 -6.91
CA PHE A 226 -8.65 -0.66 -7.60
C PHE A 226 -8.96 0.66 -8.32
N GLN A 227 -8.74 1.80 -7.66
CA GLN A 227 -8.91 3.11 -8.27
C GLN A 227 -7.98 3.33 -9.46
N GLY A 228 -6.72 2.90 -9.38
CA GLY A 228 -5.77 2.96 -10.49
C GLY A 228 -6.20 2.12 -11.69
N PHE A 229 -6.70 0.90 -11.47
CA PHE A 229 -7.27 0.10 -12.56
C PHE A 229 -8.49 0.75 -13.19
N LEU A 230 -9.41 1.29 -12.39
CA LEU A 230 -10.59 2.01 -12.91
C LEU A 230 -10.19 3.24 -13.72
N LYS A 231 -9.21 4.03 -13.23
CA LYS A 231 -8.68 5.20 -13.95
C LYS A 231 -8.05 4.79 -15.29
N MET A 232 -7.24 3.74 -15.30
CA MET A 232 -6.59 3.23 -16.52
C MET A 232 -7.61 2.73 -17.54
N LEU A 233 -8.61 1.95 -17.11
CA LEU A 233 -9.61 1.35 -18.00
C LEU A 233 -10.67 2.33 -18.49
N ALA A 234 -11.09 3.27 -17.64
CA ALA A 234 -12.21 4.17 -17.92
C ALA A 234 -11.79 5.58 -18.37
N GLY A 235 -10.51 5.94 -18.28
CA GLY A 235 -10.02 7.29 -18.57
C GLY A 235 -10.63 8.38 -17.68
N LEU A 236 -11.21 7.99 -16.54
CA LEU A 236 -11.88 8.91 -15.60
C LEU A 236 -10.85 9.59 -14.70
N ASP A 237 -10.77 10.92 -14.78
CA ASP A 237 -10.01 11.72 -13.82
C ASP A 237 -10.70 11.67 -12.45
N THR A 238 -10.01 11.05 -11.50
CA THR A 238 -10.47 10.98 -10.10
C THR A 238 -10.18 12.31 -9.42
N ASN A 239 -11.22 13.13 -9.24
CA ASN A 239 -11.11 14.38 -8.50
C ASN A 239 -10.69 14.10 -7.04
N PHE A 240 -9.56 14.70 -6.65
CA PHE A 240 -8.92 14.49 -5.36
C PHE A 240 -9.43 15.48 -4.30
N THR A 241 -9.70 14.98 -3.09
CA THR A 241 -10.02 15.81 -1.91
C THR A 241 -8.75 16.03 -1.09
N VAL A 242 -8.27 17.27 -1.04
CA VAL A 242 -7.09 17.66 -0.24
C VAL A 242 -7.34 17.39 1.23
N THR A 243 -6.39 16.74 1.91
CA THR A 243 -6.44 16.49 3.35
C THR A 243 -6.26 17.83 4.08
N THR A 244 -7.28 18.30 4.80
CA THR A 244 -7.19 19.50 5.62
C THR A 244 -6.27 19.26 6.81
N LYS A 245 -5.28 20.14 6.99
CA LYS A 245 -4.37 20.17 8.15
C LYS A 245 -4.89 21.10 9.24
N SER A 246 -6.18 21.01 9.58
CA SER A 246 -6.75 21.74 10.72
C SER A 246 -6.87 20.74 11.88
N ALA A 247 -6.03 20.92 12.90
CA ALA A 247 -6.28 20.34 14.21
C ALA A 247 -7.20 21.33 14.94
N ASP A 248 -8.40 20.89 15.32
CA ASP A 248 -9.16 21.60 16.34
C ASP A 248 -8.46 21.32 17.68
N ASP A 249 -8.14 22.37 18.42
CA ASP A 249 -7.42 22.30 19.71
C ASP A 249 -8.30 21.65 20.80
N SER A 250 -8.50 20.33 20.73
CA SER A 250 -9.14 19.55 21.80
C SER A 250 -8.19 18.48 22.36
N GLU A 251 -7.62 18.86 23.50
CA GLU A 251 -6.94 18.07 24.53
C GLU A 251 -7.00 16.53 24.40
N PHE A 252 -5.88 15.91 23.99
CA PHE A 252 -5.42 14.51 24.21
C PHE A 252 -6.38 13.31 24.04
N GLY A 253 -7.65 13.51 23.68
CA GLY A 253 -8.64 12.47 23.39
C GLY A 253 -8.59 11.95 21.96
N GLU A 254 -7.89 12.64 21.07
CA GLU A 254 -7.95 12.40 19.61
C GLU A 254 -7.09 11.25 19.10
N LEU A 255 -6.10 10.76 19.87
CA LEU A 255 -5.17 9.72 19.41
C LEU A 255 -5.86 8.39 19.05
N TYR A 256 -7.06 8.15 19.59
CA TYR A 256 -7.84 6.92 19.36
C TYR A 256 -9.19 7.17 18.67
N ILE A 257 -9.44 8.38 18.17
CA ILE A 257 -10.68 8.67 17.44
C ILE A 257 -10.56 8.10 16.02
N ILE A 258 -11.23 6.97 15.78
CA ILE A 258 -11.47 6.49 14.42
C ILE A 258 -12.54 7.39 13.79
N LYS A 259 -12.15 8.20 12.79
CA LYS A 259 -13.10 8.81 11.85
C LYS A 259 -13.52 7.74 10.85
N TRP A 260 -14.80 7.41 10.80
CA TRP A 260 -15.28 6.33 9.95
C TRP A 260 -15.16 6.67 8.46
N THR A 261 -14.41 5.85 7.72
CA THR A 261 -14.20 5.99 6.28
C THR A 261 -14.39 4.64 5.59
N THR A 262 -14.64 4.65 4.28
CA THR A 262 -14.76 3.41 3.48
C THR A 262 -13.49 2.57 3.50
N LEU A 263 -12.33 3.19 3.74
CA LEU A 263 -11.02 2.52 3.88
C LEU A 263 -10.99 1.53 5.06
N LEU A 264 -11.86 1.70 6.06
CA LEU A 264 -11.91 0.83 7.24
C LEU A 264 -12.70 -0.45 7.00
N ILE A 265 -13.49 -0.53 5.92
CA ILE A 265 -14.39 -1.67 5.67
C ILE A 265 -13.62 -2.99 5.46
N PRO A 266 -12.55 -3.07 4.63
CA PRO A 266 -11.85 -4.35 4.46
C PRO A 266 -11.12 -4.83 5.75
N PRO A 267 -10.39 -3.98 6.50
CA PRO A 267 -9.81 -4.40 7.77
C PRO A 267 -10.86 -4.82 8.82
N THR A 268 -12.00 -4.11 8.95
CA THR A 268 -13.09 -4.55 9.85
C THR A 268 -13.63 -5.90 9.43
N THR A 269 -13.83 -6.12 8.13
CA THR A 269 -14.33 -7.38 7.58
C THR A 269 -13.38 -8.54 7.89
N LEU A 270 -12.09 -8.37 7.59
CA LEU A 270 -11.07 -9.40 7.87
C LEU A 270 -10.98 -9.75 9.35
N LEU A 271 -11.07 -8.74 10.22
CA LEU A 271 -11.06 -8.92 11.66
C LEU A 271 -12.28 -9.71 12.15
N ILE A 272 -13.49 -9.32 11.74
CA ILE A 272 -14.73 -10.00 12.12
C ILE A 272 -14.73 -11.45 11.61
N VAL A 273 -14.37 -11.67 10.35
CA VAL A 273 -14.38 -12.99 9.72
C VAL A 273 -13.37 -13.93 10.39
N ASN A 274 -12.17 -13.44 10.75
CA ASN A 274 -11.21 -14.23 11.51
C ASN A 274 -11.68 -14.52 12.94
N LEU A 275 -12.30 -13.56 13.64
CA LEU A 275 -12.86 -13.78 14.98
C LEU A 275 -13.99 -14.84 14.96
N VAL A 276 -14.93 -14.71 14.02
CA VAL A 276 -16.01 -15.69 13.83
C VAL A 276 -15.44 -17.05 13.45
N GLY A 277 -14.45 -17.09 12.56
CA GLY A 277 -13.75 -18.31 12.19
C GLY A 277 -13.11 -19.01 13.38
N VAL A 278 -12.41 -18.27 14.24
CA VAL A 278 -11.80 -18.82 15.47
C VAL A 278 -12.87 -19.44 16.37
N VAL A 279 -13.96 -18.71 16.67
CA VAL A 279 -15.05 -19.21 17.51
C VAL A 279 -15.70 -20.46 16.92
N ALA A 280 -16.00 -20.44 15.61
CA ALA A 280 -16.59 -21.58 14.91
C ALA A 280 -15.65 -22.79 14.90
N GLY A 281 -14.36 -22.59 14.64
CA GLY A 281 -13.37 -23.67 14.64
C GLY A 281 -13.17 -24.30 16.02
N PHE A 282 -13.15 -23.50 17.09
CA PHE A 282 -13.12 -24.02 18.47
C PHE A 282 -14.38 -24.82 18.80
N SER A 283 -15.56 -24.30 18.44
CA SER A 283 -16.84 -25.00 18.65
C SER A 283 -16.89 -26.35 17.93
N ASP A 284 -16.48 -26.39 16.65
CA ASP A 284 -16.44 -27.61 15.84
C ASP A 284 -15.45 -28.64 16.41
N ALA A 285 -14.29 -28.20 16.90
CA ALA A 285 -13.31 -29.10 17.50
C ALA A 285 -13.76 -29.66 18.85
N LEU A 286 -14.47 -28.86 19.68
CA LEU A 286 -15.07 -29.35 20.93
C LEU A 286 -16.10 -30.45 20.66
N ASN A 287 -16.86 -30.33 19.56
CA ASN A 287 -17.88 -31.32 19.17
C ASN A 287 -17.29 -32.60 18.55
N LYS A 288 -16.11 -32.52 17.91
CA LYS A 288 -15.46 -33.65 17.21
C LYS A 288 -14.49 -34.47 18.06
N GLY A 289 -14.16 -34.00 19.27
CA GLY A 289 -13.26 -34.70 20.19
C GLY A 289 -11.75 -34.44 19.92
N TYR A 290 -10.88 -35.16 20.65
CA TYR A 290 -9.45 -34.85 20.75
C TYR A 290 -8.66 -34.89 19.42
N GLU A 291 -9.12 -35.68 18.44
CA GLU A 291 -8.47 -35.82 17.12
C GLU A 291 -8.44 -34.51 16.31
N ALA A 292 -9.34 -33.55 16.61
CA ALA A 292 -9.41 -32.27 15.90
C ALA A 292 -8.40 -31.21 16.41
N TRP A 293 -7.75 -31.43 17.55
CA TRP A 293 -6.97 -30.40 18.24
C TRP A 293 -5.64 -30.06 17.56
N GLY A 294 -4.95 -31.05 16.99
CA GLY A 294 -3.71 -30.81 16.25
C GLY A 294 -3.90 -29.90 15.03
N PRO A 295 -4.80 -30.26 14.10
CA PRO A 295 -5.14 -29.40 12.95
C PRO A 295 -5.73 -28.05 13.35
N LEU A 296 -6.50 -27.99 14.45
CA LEU A 296 -7.04 -26.73 14.96
C LEU A 296 -5.92 -25.77 15.36
N PHE A 297 -4.87 -26.23 16.04
CA PHE A 297 -3.79 -25.37 16.52
C PHE A 297 -3.15 -24.57 15.39
N GLY A 298 -2.82 -25.22 14.26
CA GLY A 298 -2.24 -24.54 13.10
C GLY A 298 -3.19 -23.49 12.50
N LYS A 299 -4.48 -23.82 12.36
CA LYS A 299 -5.48 -22.89 11.81
C LYS A 299 -5.69 -21.67 12.72
N VAL A 300 -5.81 -21.91 14.03
CA VAL A 300 -5.97 -20.85 15.03
C VAL A 300 -4.71 -19.99 15.11
N PHE A 301 -3.52 -20.57 15.02
CA PHE A 301 -2.26 -19.82 15.02
C PHE A 301 -2.22 -18.78 13.90
N PHE A 302 -2.55 -19.17 12.66
CA PHE A 302 -2.58 -18.23 11.54
C PHE A 302 -3.68 -17.17 11.68
N ALA A 303 -4.88 -17.54 12.14
CA ALA A 303 -5.94 -16.58 12.39
C ALA A 303 -5.57 -15.57 13.49
N PHE A 304 -4.92 -16.04 14.55
CA PHE A 304 -4.43 -15.20 15.63
C PHE A 304 -3.32 -14.25 15.17
N TRP A 305 -2.42 -14.71 14.29
CA TRP A 305 -1.42 -13.86 13.67
C TRP A 305 -2.06 -12.68 12.91
N VAL A 306 -3.12 -12.93 12.12
CA VAL A 306 -3.87 -11.86 11.43
C VAL A 306 -4.54 -10.91 12.43
N ILE A 307 -5.22 -11.46 13.45
CA ILE A 307 -5.89 -10.66 14.48
C ILE A 307 -4.90 -9.77 15.24
N LEU A 308 -3.70 -10.29 15.57
CA LEU A 308 -2.64 -9.53 16.23
C LEU A 308 -2.10 -8.38 15.35
N HIS A 309 -1.98 -8.59 14.04
CA HIS A 309 -1.57 -7.51 13.13
C HIS A 309 -2.64 -6.42 13.01
N LEU A 310 -3.91 -6.80 13.08
CA LEU A 310 -5.06 -5.89 13.08
C LEU A 310 -5.45 -5.42 14.50
N TYR A 311 -4.68 -5.74 15.54
CA TYR A 311 -5.01 -5.39 16.92
C TYR A 311 -5.08 -3.88 17.21
N PRO A 312 -4.17 -3.03 16.67
CA PRO A 312 -4.30 -1.57 16.83
C PRO A 312 -5.62 -1.04 16.27
N PHE A 313 -6.09 -1.66 15.20
CA PHE A 313 -7.38 -1.36 14.59
C PHE A 313 -8.54 -1.79 15.48
N LEU A 314 -8.48 -3.01 16.05
CA LEU A 314 -9.45 -3.49 17.05
C LEU A 314 -9.51 -2.56 18.28
N LYS A 315 -8.36 -2.11 18.79
CA LYS A 315 -8.29 -1.14 19.90
C LYS A 315 -8.99 0.17 19.56
N GLY A 316 -8.77 0.71 18.36
CA GLY A 316 -9.46 1.92 17.94
C GLY A 316 -10.98 1.74 17.80
N LEU A 317 -11.44 0.56 17.35
CA LEU A 317 -12.87 0.21 17.27
C LEU A 317 -13.53 0.06 18.66
N MET A 318 -12.79 -0.44 19.64
CA MET A 318 -13.25 -0.62 21.03
C MET A 318 -13.08 0.64 21.90
N GLY A 319 -12.58 1.74 21.32
CA GLY A 319 -12.41 3.02 21.99
C GLY A 319 -13.76 3.59 22.48
N ARG A 320 -13.81 4.01 23.74
CA ARG A 320 -15.02 4.39 24.52
C ARG A 320 -15.90 5.51 23.94
N GLN A 321 -15.56 6.14 22.81
CA GLN A 321 -16.19 7.38 22.35
C GLN A 321 -16.95 7.30 21.02
N ASN A 322 -17.00 6.17 20.31
CA ASN A 322 -17.71 6.13 19.03
C ASN A 322 -18.61 4.89 18.87
N ARG A 323 -19.90 5.11 18.57
CA ARG A 323 -20.80 4.04 18.09
C ARG A 323 -20.34 3.64 16.70
N THR A 324 -20.01 2.35 16.50
CA THR A 324 -19.76 1.79 15.17
C THR A 324 -20.98 2.03 14.26
N PRO A 325 -20.86 2.76 13.15
CA PRO A 325 -21.98 3.07 12.27
C PRO A 325 -22.55 1.80 11.66
N THR A 326 -23.88 1.65 11.71
CA THR A 326 -24.60 0.50 11.16
C THR A 326 -24.25 0.25 9.69
N ILE A 327 -23.97 1.30 8.92
CA ILE A 327 -23.57 1.23 7.51
C ILE A 327 -22.27 0.42 7.33
N VAL A 328 -21.27 0.61 8.19
CA VAL A 328 -19.98 -0.08 8.07
C VAL A 328 -20.12 -1.57 8.42
N VAL A 329 -20.97 -1.88 9.40
CA VAL A 329 -21.32 -3.27 9.73
C VAL A 329 -22.03 -3.93 8.55
N LEU A 330 -23.02 -3.26 7.96
CA LEU A 330 -23.76 -3.79 6.80
C LEU A 330 -22.84 -4.06 5.60
N TRP A 331 -21.96 -3.12 5.25
CA TRP A 331 -20.98 -3.32 4.17
C TRP A 331 -19.95 -4.40 4.48
N SER A 332 -19.49 -4.50 5.73
CA SER A 332 -18.55 -5.54 6.15
C SER A 332 -19.19 -6.94 6.04
N VAL A 333 -20.45 -7.07 6.46
CA VAL A 333 -21.23 -8.31 6.30
C VAL A 333 -21.41 -8.64 4.81
N LEU A 334 -21.81 -7.67 3.99
CA LEU A 334 -21.96 -7.86 2.54
C LEU A 334 -20.65 -8.31 1.88
N LEU A 335 -19.53 -7.65 2.17
CA LEU A 335 -18.22 -8.03 1.65
C LEU A 335 -17.80 -9.43 2.11
N ALA A 336 -18.00 -9.76 3.38
CA ALA A 336 -17.76 -11.11 3.88
C ALA A 336 -18.59 -12.16 3.12
N SER A 337 -19.85 -11.86 2.82
CA SER A 337 -20.73 -12.71 2.01
C SER A 337 -20.24 -12.85 0.56
N VAL A 338 -19.87 -11.75 -0.09
CA VAL A 338 -19.32 -11.76 -1.47
C VAL A 338 -18.03 -12.55 -1.54
N PHE A 339 -17.09 -12.33 -0.62
CA PHE A 339 -15.83 -13.10 -0.58
C PHE A 339 -16.08 -14.58 -0.36
N SER A 340 -17.02 -14.94 0.52
CA SER A 340 -17.44 -16.33 0.73
C SER A 340 -18.02 -16.93 -0.55
N LEU A 341 -18.86 -16.20 -1.29
CA LEU A 341 -19.45 -16.65 -2.55
C LEU A 341 -18.43 -16.80 -3.68
N VAL A 342 -17.51 -15.83 -3.83
CA VAL A 342 -16.41 -15.88 -4.81
C VAL A 342 -15.50 -17.06 -4.51
N TRP A 343 -15.18 -17.30 -3.24
CA TRP A 343 -14.41 -18.46 -2.83
C TRP A 343 -15.11 -19.77 -3.21
N VAL A 344 -16.41 -19.92 -2.92
CA VAL A 344 -17.19 -21.11 -3.33
C VAL A 344 -17.12 -21.35 -4.83
N LYS A 345 -17.14 -20.30 -5.66
CA LYS A 345 -17.05 -20.42 -7.13
C LYS A 345 -15.64 -20.74 -7.66
N ILE A 346 -14.60 -20.24 -7.01
CA ILE A 346 -13.20 -20.44 -7.44
C ILE A 346 -12.59 -21.71 -6.80
N ASN A 347 -13.27 -22.29 -5.81
CA ASN A 347 -12.79 -23.41 -5.01
C ASN A 347 -12.28 -24.59 -5.87
N PRO A 348 -10.96 -24.85 -5.90
CA PRO A 348 -10.39 -25.98 -6.63
C PRO A 348 -10.67 -27.33 -5.94
N PHE A 349 -11.24 -27.30 -4.73
CA PHE A 349 -11.54 -28.47 -3.91
C PHE A 349 -13.02 -28.87 -3.94
N VAL A 350 -13.83 -28.26 -4.83
CA VAL A 350 -15.15 -28.81 -5.21
C VAL A 350 -14.91 -29.65 -6.45
N SER A 351 -14.82 -30.96 -6.27
CA SER A 351 -14.95 -31.90 -7.38
C SER A 351 -16.23 -31.55 -8.14
N LYS A 352 -16.12 -31.20 -9.42
CA LYS A 352 -17.28 -31.18 -10.32
C LYS A 352 -17.90 -32.56 -10.19
N VAL A 353 -19.11 -32.63 -9.63
CA VAL A 353 -19.84 -33.89 -9.53
C VAL A 353 -20.11 -34.31 -10.96
N ASP A 354 -19.39 -35.32 -11.45
CA ASP A 354 -19.67 -35.94 -12.74
C ASP A 354 -21.05 -36.58 -12.63
N GLY A 355 -22.01 -36.06 -13.39
CA GLY A 355 -23.41 -36.52 -13.40
C GLY A 355 -23.60 -38.00 -13.78
N SER A 356 -22.53 -38.71 -14.17
CA SER A 356 -22.53 -40.15 -14.42
C SER A 356 -22.54 -41.00 -13.13
N THR A 357 -22.05 -40.48 -12.00
CA THR A 357 -22.03 -41.24 -10.73
C THR A 357 -23.38 -41.26 -10.00
N ILE A 358 -24.23 -40.25 -10.21
CA ILE A 358 -25.59 -40.21 -9.64
C ILE A 358 -26.52 -41.21 -10.37
N ALA A 359 -26.25 -41.50 -11.65
CA ALA A 359 -27.05 -42.45 -12.43
C ALA A 359 -26.80 -43.91 -12.05
N GLN A 360 -25.60 -44.26 -11.53
CA GLN A 360 -25.29 -45.63 -11.12
C GLN A 360 -25.82 -45.99 -9.72
N SER A 361 -26.01 -45.01 -8.83
CA SER A 361 -26.55 -45.25 -7.49
C SER A 361 -28.08 -45.44 -7.45
N CYS A 362 -28.81 -45.08 -8.52
CA CYS A 362 -30.26 -45.22 -8.58
C CYS A 362 -30.75 -46.50 -9.29
N ILE A 363 -29.85 -47.37 -9.77
CA ILE A 363 -30.22 -48.62 -10.49
C ILE A 363 -30.02 -49.87 -9.60
N SER A 364 -29.46 -49.74 -8.39
CA SER A 364 -29.12 -50.89 -7.53
C SER A 364 -29.99 -51.04 -6.27
N ILE A 365 -31.13 -50.36 -6.19
CA ILE A 365 -32.16 -50.59 -5.17
C ILE A 365 -33.51 -50.77 -5.88
N ASP A 366 -33.71 -51.95 -6.46
CA ASP A 366 -34.95 -52.74 -6.37
C ASP A 366 -34.88 -53.96 -7.32
N CYS A 367 -35.26 -55.12 -6.75
CA CYS A 367 -35.41 -56.48 -7.33
C CYS A 367 -34.16 -57.36 -7.45
#